data_AF-L0F7B8-F1
#
_entry.id   AF-L0F7B8-F1
#
_cell.length_a   1.000
_cell.length_b   1.000
_cell.length_c   1.000
_cell.angle_alpha   90.00
_cell.angle_beta   90.00
_cell.angle_gamma   90.00
#
_symmetry.space_group_name_H-M   'P 1'
#
loop_
_entity.id
_entity.type
_entity.pdbx_description
1 polymer ?
#
loop_
_entity_poly.entity_id
_entity_poly.type
_entity_poly.pdbx_seq_one_letter_code
_entity_poly.pdbx_strand_id
1 'polypeptide(L)'
;MTDKFLYVYSYSCEEAKHLDQLALWRDSRRENISCKNAIEEAIRRDFNGMHLSASCAESIIAEHGFKRVNWVLANSVQQKEWDGRFSHDNKLWAKRTYIPLDMDSFTGNSRNLDFVVDSHPAVLDGFINQYRRTYQALGLFDYTQCESDSGEIDYEGRVLVLSTDSLKESCWSQQDQLWLATGGFGCRPTGSGRAVYATCLGDGEETRWNRHDFIGVLKENHLPDWAKEKRMELQGQSSEDAPHIGGMKME
;
A
#
# COMPACT_ATOMS: atom_id res chain seq x y z
N MET A 1 15.46 7.62 11.78
CA MET A 1 14.01 7.69 12.07
C MET A 1 13.50 6.26 12.16
N THR A 2 13.15 5.83 13.35
CA THR A 2 12.53 4.52 13.62
C THR A 2 11.15 4.51 12.97
N ASP A 3 10.83 3.45 12.22
CA ASP A 3 9.49 3.24 11.70
C ASP A 3 8.51 3.19 12.89
N LYS A 4 7.44 3.98 12.85
CA LYS A 4 6.51 4.13 13.97
C LYS A 4 5.82 2.79 14.29
N PHE A 5 5.62 1.97 13.26
CA PHE A 5 4.93 0.70 13.35
C PHE A 5 5.84 -0.45 12.91
N LEU A 6 5.63 -1.62 13.50
CA LEU A 6 6.37 -2.81 13.11
C LEU A 6 5.88 -3.29 11.72
N TYR A 7 6.83 -3.60 10.83
CA TYR A 7 6.56 -4.09 9.47
C TYR A 7 5.66 -5.33 9.43
N VAL A 8 4.80 -5.41 8.41
CA VAL A 8 4.02 -6.62 8.10
C VAL A 8 4.89 -7.57 7.27
N TYR A 9 5.17 -8.76 7.79
CA TYR A 9 5.86 -9.81 7.05
C TYR A 9 4.89 -10.53 6.11
N SER A 10 5.16 -10.50 4.81
CA SER A 10 4.23 -10.90 3.75
C SER A 10 4.37 -12.34 3.25
N TYR A 11 5.32 -13.11 3.79
CA TYR A 11 5.56 -14.52 3.41
C TYR A 11 5.20 -15.49 4.53
N SER A 12 5.03 -16.78 4.21
CA SER A 12 4.74 -17.81 5.21
C SER A 12 5.96 -18.11 6.09
N CYS A 13 5.71 -18.83 7.18
CA CYS A 13 6.77 -19.36 8.05
C CYS A 13 7.81 -20.19 7.29
N GLU A 14 7.39 -20.98 6.29
CA GLU A 14 8.33 -21.81 5.52
C GLU A 14 9.24 -20.96 4.63
N GLU A 15 8.71 -19.97 3.90
CA GLU A 15 9.56 -19.02 3.18
C GLU A 15 10.48 -18.24 4.12
N ALA A 16 9.97 -17.84 5.30
CA ALA A 16 10.79 -17.16 6.30
C ALA A 16 11.98 -18.02 6.77
N LYS A 17 11.82 -19.34 6.89
CA LYS A 17 12.94 -20.25 7.18
C LYS A 17 13.92 -20.31 6.01
N HIS A 18 13.42 -20.44 4.78
CA HIS A 18 14.25 -20.50 3.58
C HIS A 18 15.10 -19.23 3.38
N LEU A 19 14.57 -18.07 3.77
CA LEU A 19 15.23 -16.77 3.66
C LEU A 19 16.05 -16.37 4.90
N ASP A 20 16.13 -17.23 5.93
CA ASP A 20 16.74 -16.92 7.24
C ASP A 20 16.14 -15.68 7.93
N GLN A 21 14.82 -15.50 7.78
CA GLN A 21 14.03 -14.37 8.27
C GLN A 21 13.01 -14.79 9.32
N LEU A 22 13.20 -15.93 9.98
CA LEU A 22 12.22 -16.49 10.92
C LEU A 22 11.97 -15.58 12.13
N ALA A 23 12.98 -14.84 12.60
CA ALA A 23 12.80 -13.83 13.63
C ALA A 23 11.81 -12.74 13.18
N LEU A 24 11.92 -12.30 11.92
CA LEU A 24 11.06 -11.26 11.38
C LEU A 24 9.60 -11.72 11.28
N TRP A 25 9.42 -12.95 10.78
CA TRP A 25 8.10 -13.57 10.73
C TRP A 25 7.48 -13.72 12.13
N ARG A 26 8.26 -14.13 13.15
CA ARG A 26 7.78 -14.28 14.53
C ARG A 26 7.31 -12.97 15.14
N ASP A 27 8.08 -11.90 14.96
CA ASP A 27 7.75 -10.58 15.50
C ASP A 27 6.50 -10.01 14.80
N SER A 28 6.44 -10.11 13.47
CA SER A 28 5.24 -9.71 12.71
C SER A 28 4.00 -10.53 13.09
N ARG A 29 4.12 -11.85 13.29
CA ARG A 29 2.99 -12.70 13.74
C ARG A 29 2.52 -12.30 15.12
N ARG A 30 3.44 -12.00 16.06
CA ARG A 30 3.07 -11.50 17.39
C ARG A 30 2.27 -10.20 17.29
N GLU A 31 2.70 -9.29 16.42
CA GLU A 31 2.02 -8.02 16.20
C GLU A 31 0.65 -8.20 15.51
N ASN A 32 0.50 -9.17 14.60
CA ASN A 32 -0.82 -9.54 14.05
C ASN A 32 -1.80 -9.97 15.15
N ILE A 33 -1.33 -10.82 16.08
CA ILE A 33 -2.14 -11.29 17.21
C ILE A 33 -2.47 -10.12 18.16
N SER A 34 -1.50 -9.23 18.42
CA SER A 34 -1.70 -8.02 19.21
C SER A 34 -2.80 -7.14 18.62
N CYS A 35 -2.69 -6.82 17.32
CA CYS A 35 -3.68 -6.02 16.59
C CYS A 35 -5.06 -6.69 16.56
N LYS A 36 -5.14 -8.00 16.33
CA LYS A 36 -6.39 -8.77 16.45
C LYS A 36 -7.04 -8.55 17.82
N ASN A 37 -6.29 -8.76 18.90
CA ASN A 37 -6.81 -8.63 20.26
C ASN A 37 -7.26 -7.19 20.56
N ALA A 38 -6.53 -6.19 20.07
CA ALA A 38 -6.90 -4.78 20.21
C ALA A 38 -8.21 -4.45 19.49
N ILE A 39 -8.43 -4.98 18.27
CA ILE A 39 -9.69 -4.86 17.54
C ILE A 39 -10.85 -5.48 18.34
N GLU A 40 -10.67 -6.69 18.87
CA GLU A 40 -11.69 -7.38 19.68
C GLU A 40 -12.05 -6.59 20.94
N GLU A 41 -11.04 -6.05 21.63
CA GLU A 41 -11.23 -5.21 22.82
C GLU A 41 -11.97 -3.92 22.48
N ALA A 42 -11.56 -3.22 21.42
CA ALA A 42 -12.22 -2.00 21.00
C ALA A 42 -13.68 -2.25 20.60
N ILE A 43 -13.97 -3.35 19.88
CA ILE A 43 -15.34 -3.74 19.57
C ILE A 43 -16.13 -4.02 20.84
N ARG A 44 -15.58 -4.78 21.80
CA ARG A 44 -16.27 -5.12 23.05
C ARG A 44 -16.58 -3.89 23.90
N ARG A 45 -15.64 -2.94 23.96
CA ARG A 45 -15.77 -1.70 24.72
C ARG A 45 -16.72 -0.71 24.07
N ASP A 46 -16.65 -0.56 22.74
CA ASP A 46 -17.28 0.55 22.02
C ASP A 46 -18.58 0.16 21.28
N PHE A 47 -19.03 -1.09 21.42
CA PHE A 47 -20.31 -1.56 20.86
C PHE A 47 -21.42 -1.54 21.92
N ASN A 48 -22.44 -0.72 21.71
CA ASN A 48 -23.53 -0.55 22.68
C ASN A 48 -24.73 -1.52 22.48
N GLY A 49 -24.56 -2.55 21.66
CA GLY A 49 -25.63 -3.49 21.28
C GLY A 49 -26.34 -3.14 19.98
N MET A 50 -26.24 -1.89 19.50
CA MET A 50 -26.81 -1.44 18.22
C MET A 50 -25.78 -0.83 17.29
N HIS A 51 -24.85 -0.03 17.82
CA HIS A 51 -23.86 0.71 17.05
C HIS A 51 -22.47 0.62 17.68
N LEU A 52 -21.47 0.63 16.80
CA LEU A 52 -20.07 0.80 17.14
C LEU A 52 -19.76 2.30 17.18
N SER A 53 -18.99 2.76 18.18
CA SER A 53 -18.51 4.16 18.24
C SER A 53 -17.84 4.57 16.93
N ALA A 54 -18.07 5.82 16.49
CA ALA A 54 -17.60 6.32 15.20
C ALA A 54 -16.07 6.30 15.05
N SER A 55 -15.32 6.40 16.15
CA SER A 55 -13.86 6.46 16.20
C SER A 55 -13.21 5.14 16.63
N CYS A 56 -13.95 4.03 16.68
CA CYS A 56 -13.44 2.75 17.16
C CYS A 56 -12.25 2.25 16.31
N ALA A 57 -12.38 2.34 14.97
CA ALA A 57 -11.28 1.99 14.08
C ALA A 57 -10.07 2.93 14.20
N GLU A 58 -10.30 4.24 14.42
CA GLU A 58 -9.24 5.25 14.50
C GLU A 58 -8.26 4.97 15.65
N SER A 59 -8.75 4.52 16.82
CA SER A 59 -7.86 4.19 17.94
C SER A 59 -6.92 3.02 17.60
N ILE A 60 -7.40 2.02 16.87
CA ILE A 60 -6.60 0.86 16.50
C ILE A 60 -5.61 1.22 15.39
N ILE A 61 -6.03 2.04 14.42
CA ILE A 61 -5.14 2.57 13.39
C ILE A 61 -4.02 3.40 14.02
N ALA A 62 -4.31 4.22 15.02
CA ALA A 62 -3.31 5.03 15.71
C ALA A 62 -2.25 4.18 16.44
N GLU A 63 -2.65 3.02 16.96
CA GLU A 63 -1.80 2.09 17.70
C GLU A 63 -0.97 1.18 16.79
N HIS A 64 -1.58 0.59 15.76
CA HIS A 64 -0.95 -0.47 14.94
C HIS A 64 -0.62 -0.06 13.50
N GLY A 65 -1.11 1.10 13.04
CA GLY A 65 -0.94 1.54 11.66
C GLY A 65 -1.95 0.93 10.69
N PHE A 66 -2.11 1.55 9.52
CA PHE A 66 -3.07 1.15 8.52
C PHE A 66 -2.74 -0.21 7.89
N LYS A 67 -1.47 -0.50 7.58
CA LYS A 67 -1.03 -1.74 6.93
C LYS A 67 -1.31 -2.95 7.81
N ARG A 68 -1.01 -2.87 9.10
CA ARG A 68 -1.27 -3.95 10.06
C ARG A 68 -2.76 -4.22 10.21
N VAL A 69 -3.54 -3.17 10.42
CA VAL A 69 -4.99 -3.29 10.59
C VAL A 69 -5.62 -3.85 9.31
N ASN A 70 -5.20 -3.38 8.13
CA ASN A 70 -5.62 -3.94 6.85
C ASN A 70 -5.32 -5.45 6.77
N TRP A 71 -4.09 -5.86 7.08
CA TRP A 71 -3.65 -7.25 7.01
C TRP A 71 -4.50 -8.18 7.89
N VAL A 72 -4.74 -7.78 9.15
CA VAL A 72 -5.53 -8.56 10.10
C VAL A 72 -7.01 -8.64 9.69
N LEU A 73 -7.60 -7.52 9.27
CA LEU A 73 -8.99 -7.47 8.82
C LEU A 73 -9.20 -8.27 7.52
N ALA A 74 -8.32 -8.10 6.53
CA ALA A 74 -8.38 -8.83 5.27
C ALA A 74 -8.27 -10.34 5.50
N ASN A 75 -7.30 -10.79 6.31
CA ASN A 75 -7.20 -12.20 6.71
C ASN A 75 -8.49 -12.68 7.40
N SER A 76 -9.01 -11.90 8.36
CA SER A 76 -10.23 -12.28 9.10
C SER A 76 -11.44 -12.49 8.18
N VAL A 77 -11.62 -11.63 7.17
CA VAL A 77 -12.68 -11.77 6.17
C VAL A 77 -12.42 -12.96 5.25
N GLN A 78 -11.18 -13.16 4.78
CA GLN A 78 -10.83 -14.29 3.91
C GLN A 78 -11.04 -15.64 4.61
N GLN A 79 -10.66 -15.79 5.88
CA GLN A 79 -10.89 -17.00 6.68
C GLN A 79 -12.39 -17.24 6.98
N LYS A 80 -13.22 -16.19 6.89
CA LYS A 80 -14.67 -16.22 7.12
C LYS A 80 -15.46 -15.92 5.85
N GLU A 81 -14.90 -16.18 4.67
CA GLU A 81 -15.52 -15.80 3.38
C GLU A 81 -16.92 -16.41 3.21
N TRP A 82 -17.14 -17.60 3.78
CA TRP A 82 -18.41 -18.32 3.79
C TRP A 82 -19.52 -17.61 4.59
N ASP A 83 -19.19 -16.69 5.49
CA ASP A 83 -20.17 -16.00 6.34
C ASP A 83 -20.93 -14.94 5.53
N GLY A 84 -22.27 -15.06 5.50
CA GLY A 84 -23.14 -14.16 4.73
C GLY A 84 -23.30 -12.75 5.31
N ARG A 85 -22.79 -12.48 6.52
CA ARG A 85 -22.95 -11.18 7.19
C ARG A 85 -21.91 -10.14 6.78
N PHE A 86 -20.78 -10.55 6.19
CA PHE A 86 -19.87 -9.62 5.56
C PHE A 86 -20.45 -9.11 4.25
N SER A 87 -20.42 -7.80 4.06
CA SER A 87 -20.86 -7.16 2.82
C SER A 87 -20.04 -7.63 1.63
N HIS A 88 -20.64 -7.60 0.44
CA HIS A 88 -19.96 -7.94 -0.80
C HIS A 88 -18.70 -7.08 -1.02
N ASP A 89 -18.81 -5.77 -0.76
CA ASP A 89 -17.70 -4.83 -0.90
C ASP A 89 -16.55 -5.14 0.05
N ASN A 90 -16.82 -5.51 1.30
CA ASN A 90 -15.77 -5.89 2.25
C ASN A 90 -15.09 -7.21 1.85
N LYS A 91 -15.83 -8.16 1.28
CA LYS A 91 -15.23 -9.39 0.73
C LYS A 91 -14.32 -9.10 -0.46
N LEU A 92 -14.76 -8.26 -1.40
CA LEU A 92 -13.94 -7.85 -2.55
C LEU A 92 -12.71 -7.04 -2.12
N TRP A 93 -12.88 -6.12 -1.17
CA TRP A 93 -11.77 -5.35 -0.60
C TRP A 93 -10.74 -6.27 0.06
N ALA A 94 -11.18 -7.21 0.90
CA ALA A 94 -10.28 -8.13 1.59
C ALA A 94 -9.46 -8.99 0.62
N LYS A 95 -10.03 -9.40 -0.52
CA LYS A 95 -9.32 -10.19 -1.55
C LYS A 95 -8.19 -9.45 -2.26
N ARG A 96 -8.13 -8.11 -2.16
CA ARG A 96 -7.04 -7.32 -2.77
C ARG A 96 -5.73 -7.51 -2.03
N THR A 97 -5.78 -7.86 -0.75
CA THR A 97 -4.58 -8.17 0.03
C THR A 97 -4.25 -9.65 -0.11
N TYR A 98 -3.10 -9.94 -0.71
CA TYR A 98 -2.60 -11.30 -0.79
C TYR A 98 -2.11 -11.76 0.59
N ILE A 99 -2.84 -12.69 1.21
CA ILE A 99 -2.43 -13.35 2.45
C ILE A 99 -1.91 -14.74 2.08
N PRO A 100 -0.61 -15.05 2.30
CA PRO A 100 -0.09 -16.37 1.99
C PRO A 100 -0.75 -17.43 2.87
N LEU A 101 -0.88 -18.64 2.32
CA LEU A 101 -1.28 -19.80 3.11
C LEU A 101 -0.11 -20.21 4.00
N ASP A 102 -0.25 -20.06 5.32
CA ASP A 102 0.78 -20.48 6.28
C ASP A 102 0.30 -21.69 7.07
N MET A 103 0.64 -22.88 6.59
CA MET A 103 0.31 -24.15 7.25
C MET A 103 1.40 -24.56 8.22
N ASP A 104 0.99 -25.00 9.40
CA ASP A 104 1.89 -25.69 10.32
C ASP A 104 2.05 -27.15 9.88
N SER A 105 3.26 -27.50 9.44
CA SER A 105 3.61 -28.86 8.99
C SER A 105 3.52 -29.91 10.09
N PHE A 106 3.56 -29.53 11.37
CA PHE A 106 3.43 -30.45 12.50
C PHE A 106 1.98 -30.65 12.93
N THR A 107 1.20 -29.57 13.00
CA THR A 107 -0.18 -29.63 13.51
C THR A 107 -1.24 -29.74 12.41
N GLY A 108 -0.90 -29.44 11.17
CA GLY A 108 -1.84 -29.36 10.05
C GLY A 108 -2.78 -28.16 10.10
N ASN A 109 -2.62 -27.27 11.09
CA ASN A 109 -3.46 -26.08 11.24
C ASN A 109 -2.86 -24.89 10.51
N SER A 110 -3.71 -24.01 10.00
CA SER A 110 -3.26 -22.74 9.44
C SER A 110 -2.92 -21.74 10.55
N ARG A 111 -1.71 -21.17 10.50
CA ARG A 111 -1.29 -20.07 11.39
C ARG A 111 -2.02 -18.77 11.10
N ASN A 112 -2.69 -18.68 9.95
CA ASN A 112 -3.58 -17.56 9.63
C ASN A 112 -4.74 -17.47 10.62
N LEU A 113 -5.15 -18.58 11.23
CA LEU A 113 -6.22 -18.63 12.23
C LEU A 113 -5.85 -17.90 13.53
N ASP A 114 -4.56 -17.76 13.84
CA ASP A 114 -4.09 -17.15 15.09
C ASP A 114 -4.49 -15.67 15.22
N PHE A 115 -4.64 -14.99 14.08
CA PHE A 115 -4.97 -13.57 14.00
C PHE A 115 -6.29 -13.31 13.26
N VAL A 116 -7.23 -14.29 13.29
CA VAL A 116 -8.63 -14.05 12.90
C VAL A 116 -9.36 -13.37 14.05
N VAL A 117 -9.95 -12.21 13.79
CA VAL A 117 -10.74 -11.46 14.76
C VAL A 117 -12.01 -12.23 15.11
N ASP A 118 -12.15 -12.60 16.38
CA ASP A 118 -13.27 -13.33 16.96
C ASP A 118 -14.30 -12.37 17.59
N SER A 119 -15.01 -11.68 16.72
CA SER A 119 -16.19 -10.89 17.07
C SER A 119 -17.37 -11.26 16.18
N HIS A 120 -18.58 -10.83 16.56
CA HIS A 120 -19.77 -11.08 15.75
C HIS A 120 -19.59 -10.48 14.34
N PRO A 121 -19.69 -11.28 13.25
CA PRO A 121 -19.32 -10.83 11.90
C PRO A 121 -20.00 -9.55 11.40
N ALA A 122 -21.27 -9.31 11.75
CA ALA A 122 -21.94 -8.07 11.38
C ALA A 122 -21.34 -6.82 12.08
N VAL A 123 -20.81 -6.97 13.29
CA VAL A 123 -20.15 -5.88 14.02
C VAL A 123 -18.75 -5.65 13.44
N LEU A 124 -18.03 -6.72 13.12
CA LEU A 124 -16.74 -6.63 12.43
C LEU A 124 -16.87 -6.00 11.04
N ASP A 125 -17.92 -6.32 10.28
CA ASP A 125 -18.23 -5.66 9.00
C ASP A 125 -18.41 -4.14 9.18
N GLY A 126 -19.10 -3.73 10.23
CA GLY A 126 -19.23 -2.32 10.62
C GLY A 126 -17.89 -1.65 10.96
N PHE A 127 -17.01 -2.35 11.69
CA PHE A 127 -15.64 -1.89 11.99
C PHE A 127 -14.82 -1.73 10.70
N ILE A 128 -14.87 -2.71 9.78
CA ILE A 128 -14.18 -2.65 8.50
C ILE A 128 -14.67 -1.45 7.67
N ASN A 129 -15.97 -1.16 7.70
CA ASN A 129 -16.52 0.03 7.04
C ASN A 129 -15.98 1.34 7.64
N GLN A 130 -15.76 1.41 8.95
CA GLN A 130 -15.07 2.56 9.57
C GLN A 130 -13.63 2.65 9.11
N TYR A 131 -12.85 1.56 9.18
CA TYR A 131 -11.47 1.50 8.71
C TYR A 131 -11.35 2.00 7.25
N ARG A 132 -12.20 1.48 6.35
CA ARG A 132 -12.20 1.85 4.92
C ARG A 132 -12.52 3.33 4.72
N ARG A 133 -13.44 3.91 5.50
CA ARG A 133 -13.73 5.36 5.46
C ARG A 133 -12.54 6.19 5.95
N THR A 134 -11.90 5.77 7.04
CA THR A 134 -10.70 6.46 7.55
C THR A 134 -9.56 6.41 6.53
N TYR A 135 -9.36 5.26 5.86
CA TYR A 135 -8.37 5.14 4.77
C TYR A 135 -8.73 6.05 3.58
N GLN A 136 -9.99 6.05 3.13
CA GLN A 136 -10.44 6.92 2.05
C GLN A 136 -10.29 8.41 2.37
N ALA A 137 -10.47 8.80 3.64
CA ALA A 137 -10.32 10.18 4.09
C ALA A 137 -8.86 10.69 3.99
N LEU A 138 -7.88 9.82 3.82
CA LEU A 138 -6.50 10.22 3.51
C LEU A 138 -6.37 10.88 2.13
N GLY A 139 -7.34 10.68 1.24
CA GLY A 139 -7.35 11.28 -0.09
C GLY A 139 -6.22 10.78 -1.00
N LEU A 140 -5.65 9.61 -0.69
CA LEU A 140 -4.58 9.00 -1.49
C LEU A 140 -5.07 8.60 -2.88
N PHE A 141 -4.17 8.61 -3.85
CA PHE A 141 -4.45 8.15 -5.20
C PHE A 141 -4.53 6.62 -5.24
N ASP A 142 -5.52 6.10 -5.96
CA ASP A 142 -5.67 4.68 -6.25
C ASP A 142 -5.74 4.38 -7.76
N TYR A 143 -5.86 3.10 -8.11
CA TYR A 143 -5.87 2.63 -9.50
C TYR A 143 -7.05 3.19 -10.30
N THR A 144 -8.14 3.65 -9.67
CA THR A 144 -9.31 4.20 -10.38
C THR A 144 -8.99 5.55 -11.03
N GLN A 145 -8.03 6.28 -10.47
CA GLN A 145 -7.53 7.56 -10.99
C GLN A 145 -6.39 7.39 -12.00
N CYS A 146 -5.92 6.16 -12.20
CA CYS A 146 -4.88 5.82 -13.17
C CYS A 146 -5.48 5.37 -14.51
N GLU A 147 -4.66 5.42 -15.56
CA GLU A 147 -5.00 4.89 -16.89
C GLU A 147 -5.22 3.36 -16.83
N SER A 148 -6.23 2.87 -17.52
CA SER A 148 -6.62 1.44 -17.47
C SER A 148 -5.57 0.51 -18.07
N ASP A 149 -4.80 1.00 -19.03
CA ASP A 149 -3.73 0.34 -19.76
C ASP A 149 -2.34 0.74 -19.24
N SER A 150 -2.25 1.26 -18.01
CA SER A 150 -0.97 1.68 -17.38
C SER A 150 0.15 0.66 -17.55
N GLY A 151 -0.15 -0.65 -17.50
CA GLY A 151 0.84 -1.71 -17.69
C GLY A 151 1.54 -1.70 -19.06
N GLU A 152 0.87 -1.19 -20.09
CA GLU A 152 1.33 -1.14 -21.49
C GLU A 152 1.90 0.23 -21.90
N ILE A 153 1.78 1.24 -21.04
CA ILE A 153 2.24 2.60 -21.30
C ILE A 153 3.74 2.74 -20.99
N ASP A 154 4.46 3.50 -21.84
CA ASP A 154 5.81 3.98 -21.52
C ASP A 154 5.72 5.09 -20.45
N TYR A 155 6.39 4.88 -19.33
CA TYR A 155 6.33 5.79 -18.19
C TYR A 155 7.17 7.06 -18.38
N GLU A 156 8.11 7.09 -19.32
CA GLU A 156 9.01 8.24 -19.48
C GLU A 156 8.24 9.55 -19.72
N GLY A 157 8.50 10.56 -18.89
CA GLY A 157 7.83 11.86 -18.91
C GLY A 157 6.40 11.86 -18.32
N ARG A 158 5.92 10.74 -17.78
CA ARG A 158 4.58 10.61 -17.18
C ARG A 158 4.62 10.76 -15.66
N VAL A 159 3.49 11.19 -15.10
CA VAL A 159 3.28 11.19 -13.64
C VAL A 159 2.74 9.83 -13.24
N LEU A 160 3.49 9.13 -12.40
CA LEU A 160 3.17 7.83 -11.86
C LEU A 160 2.66 7.97 -10.43
N VAL A 161 1.74 7.08 -10.06
CA VAL A 161 1.27 6.96 -8.69
C VAL A 161 2.02 5.81 -8.01
N LEU A 162 2.76 6.13 -6.96
CA LEU A 162 3.47 5.16 -6.15
C LEU A 162 2.50 4.42 -5.21
N SER A 163 2.68 3.11 -5.10
CA SER A 163 1.87 2.26 -4.23
C SER A 163 2.11 2.58 -2.76
N THR A 164 1.02 2.59 -1.99
CA THR A 164 1.07 2.65 -0.53
C THR A 164 1.80 1.46 0.10
N ASP A 165 1.92 0.34 -0.62
CA ASP A 165 2.69 -0.82 -0.18
C ASP A 165 4.20 -0.52 -0.18
N SER A 166 4.68 0.20 -1.19
CA SER A 166 6.08 0.62 -1.34
C SER A 166 6.43 1.85 -0.48
N LEU A 167 5.44 2.70 -0.16
CA LEU A 167 5.61 3.85 0.73
C LEU A 167 5.52 3.47 2.22
N LYS A 168 6.31 4.15 3.06
CA LYS A 168 6.12 4.11 4.51
C LYS A 168 4.84 4.84 4.88
N GLU A 169 4.14 4.37 5.91
CA GLU A 169 2.88 5.01 6.35
C GLU A 169 3.06 6.46 6.80
N SER A 170 4.24 6.83 7.30
CA SER A 170 4.57 8.22 7.63
C SER A 170 4.61 9.15 6.42
N CYS A 171 4.72 8.59 5.21
CA CYS A 171 4.79 9.27 3.92
C CYS A 171 3.49 9.04 3.12
N TRP A 172 2.38 8.76 3.80
CA TRP A 172 1.09 8.62 3.13
C TRP A 172 0.45 10.00 2.96
N SER A 173 0.83 10.66 1.88
CA SER A 173 0.23 11.89 1.40
C SER A 173 0.14 11.89 -0.13
N GLN A 174 -0.71 12.75 -0.69
CA GLN A 174 -0.76 12.94 -2.14
C GLN A 174 0.58 13.43 -2.71
N GLN A 175 1.34 14.22 -1.95
CA GLN A 175 2.62 14.77 -2.38
C GLN A 175 3.68 13.69 -2.53
N ASP A 176 3.70 12.73 -1.61
CA ASP A 176 4.65 11.61 -1.60
C ASP A 176 4.30 10.50 -2.61
N GLN A 177 3.06 10.48 -3.13
CA GLN A 177 2.60 9.47 -4.08
C GLN A 177 2.87 9.82 -5.55
N LEU A 178 3.03 11.10 -5.90
CA LEU A 178 3.15 11.50 -7.31
C LEU A 178 4.60 11.66 -7.72
N TRP A 179 5.02 10.87 -8.70
CA TRP A 179 6.40 10.80 -9.17
C TRP A 179 6.46 11.02 -10.68
N LEU A 180 7.28 11.96 -11.14
CA LEU A 180 7.56 12.15 -12.56
C LEU A 180 8.64 11.15 -12.98
N ALA A 181 8.32 10.23 -13.88
CA ALA A 181 9.32 9.30 -14.42
C ALA A 181 10.26 10.04 -15.39
N THR A 182 11.56 9.99 -15.09
CA THR A 182 12.62 10.65 -15.87
C THR A 182 13.37 9.69 -16.77
N GLY A 183 13.22 8.37 -16.58
CA GLY A 183 13.75 7.37 -17.50
C GLY A 183 14.05 6.02 -16.84
N GLY A 184 14.85 5.20 -17.52
CA GLY A 184 15.24 3.86 -17.06
C GLY A 184 14.52 2.74 -17.79
N PHE A 185 15.14 1.56 -17.83
CA PHE A 185 14.64 0.42 -18.62
C PHE A 185 13.25 -0.07 -18.19
N GLY A 186 12.86 0.15 -16.94
CA GLY A 186 11.54 -0.19 -16.40
C GLY A 186 10.43 0.76 -16.83
N CYS A 187 10.73 1.89 -17.46
CA CYS A 187 9.71 2.76 -18.03
C CYS A 187 8.98 2.10 -19.19
N ARG A 188 9.69 1.27 -19.96
CA ARG A 188 9.13 0.56 -21.10
C ARG A 188 8.43 -0.73 -20.64
N PRO A 189 7.21 -1.01 -21.10
CA PRO A 189 6.48 -2.23 -20.74
C PRO A 189 7.22 -3.51 -21.17
N THR A 190 7.94 -3.45 -22.30
CA THR A 190 8.72 -4.55 -22.87
C THR A 190 10.19 -4.51 -22.46
N GLY A 191 10.57 -3.63 -21.53
CA GLY A 191 11.94 -3.51 -21.06
C GLY A 191 12.38 -4.74 -20.27
N SER A 192 13.62 -5.18 -20.50
CA SER A 192 14.22 -6.27 -19.71
C SER A 192 14.58 -5.84 -18.28
N GLY A 193 14.84 -4.55 -18.09
CA GLY A 193 15.13 -3.95 -16.78
C GLY A 193 13.85 -3.50 -16.07
N ARG A 194 13.89 -3.49 -14.73
CA ARG A 194 12.76 -3.07 -13.89
C ARG A 194 12.87 -1.64 -13.37
N ALA A 195 14.03 -1.01 -13.52
CA ALA A 195 14.35 0.27 -12.90
C ALA A 195 13.64 1.43 -13.59
N VAL A 196 12.91 2.22 -12.80
CA VAL A 196 12.32 3.50 -13.18
C VAL A 196 12.99 4.56 -12.31
N TYR A 197 13.70 5.49 -12.94
CA TYR A 197 14.19 6.69 -12.28
C TYR A 197 13.06 7.71 -12.30
N ALA A 198 12.77 8.30 -11.16
CA ALA A 198 11.69 9.26 -11.02
C ALA A 198 12.01 10.33 -9.98
N THR A 199 11.38 11.48 -10.14
CA THR A 199 11.47 12.63 -9.24
C THR A 199 10.13 12.84 -8.56
N CYS A 200 10.11 12.88 -7.23
CA CYS A 200 8.92 13.16 -6.44
C CYS A 200 8.42 14.59 -6.73
N LEU A 201 7.13 14.74 -7.01
CA LEU A 201 6.53 16.06 -7.26
C LEU A 201 6.28 16.84 -5.97
N GLY A 202 6.28 16.18 -4.81
CA GLY A 202 6.09 16.80 -3.50
C GLY A 202 7.31 17.61 -3.03
N ASP A 203 8.50 17.04 -3.12
CA ASP A 203 9.73 17.59 -2.54
C ASP A 203 10.92 17.62 -3.50
N GLY A 204 10.79 17.05 -4.71
CA GLY A 204 11.86 16.97 -5.69
C GLY A 204 12.85 15.83 -5.46
N GLU A 205 12.61 14.90 -4.52
CA GLU A 205 13.49 13.75 -4.29
C GLU A 205 13.63 12.90 -5.56
N GLU A 206 14.87 12.61 -5.98
CA GLU A 206 15.15 11.68 -7.06
C GLU A 206 15.42 10.29 -6.51
N THR A 207 14.68 9.29 -7.00
CA THR A 207 14.82 7.91 -6.52
C THR A 207 14.66 6.91 -7.67
N ARG A 208 15.36 5.78 -7.54
CA ARG A 208 15.16 4.59 -8.37
C ARG A 208 14.11 3.70 -7.73
N TRP A 209 12.99 3.53 -8.44
CA TRP A 209 11.92 2.59 -8.12
C TRP A 209 11.94 1.39 -9.08
N ASN A 210 11.14 0.37 -8.80
CA ASN A 210 10.79 -0.63 -9.80
C ASN A 210 9.45 -0.28 -10.45
N ARG A 211 9.25 -0.73 -11.70
CA ARG A 211 7.96 -0.57 -12.41
C ARG A 211 6.74 -1.03 -11.60
N HIS A 212 6.89 -2.11 -10.81
CA HIS A 212 5.82 -2.68 -9.99
C HIS A 212 5.59 -1.97 -8.65
N ASP A 213 6.45 -1.01 -8.29
CA ASP A 213 6.20 -0.16 -7.12
C ASP A 213 5.10 0.88 -7.43
N PHE A 214 4.82 1.15 -8.70
CA PHE A 214 3.75 2.06 -9.13
C PHE A 214 2.45 1.31 -9.39
N ILE A 215 1.32 1.90 -8.97
CA ILE A 215 -0.02 1.38 -9.28
C ILE A 215 -0.45 1.72 -10.70
N GLY A 216 0.09 2.79 -11.29
CA GLY A 216 -0.21 3.19 -12.67
C GLY A 216 0.20 4.61 -13.02
N VAL A 217 -0.13 5.00 -14.24
CA VAL A 217 0.03 6.37 -14.77
C VAL A 217 -1.20 7.17 -14.36
N LEU A 218 -1.01 8.31 -13.69
CA LEU A 218 -2.10 9.17 -13.27
C LEU A 218 -2.76 9.81 -14.50
N LYS A 219 -4.11 9.77 -14.57
CA LYS A 219 -4.86 10.49 -15.60
C LYS A 219 -4.68 12.00 -15.46
N GLU A 220 -4.54 12.69 -16.59
CA GLU A 220 -4.29 14.15 -16.59
C GLU A 220 -5.40 14.95 -15.89
N ASN A 221 -6.65 14.50 -15.95
CA ASN A 221 -7.79 15.14 -15.28
C ASN A 221 -7.76 15.00 -13.74
N HIS A 222 -6.99 14.06 -13.20
CA HIS A 222 -6.80 13.86 -11.77
C HIS A 222 -5.50 14.48 -11.25
N LEU A 223 -4.68 15.07 -12.12
CA LEU A 223 -3.44 15.73 -11.73
C LEU A 223 -3.75 17.07 -11.02
N PRO A 224 -3.36 17.24 -9.74
CA PRO A 224 -3.57 18.49 -9.01
C PRO A 224 -2.76 19.65 -9.59
N ASP A 225 -3.21 20.89 -9.36
CA ASP A 225 -2.55 22.07 -9.94
C ASP A 225 -1.11 22.26 -9.43
N TRP A 226 -0.86 22.03 -8.14
CA TRP A 226 0.50 22.05 -7.58
C TRP A 226 1.44 21.07 -8.29
N ALA A 227 0.93 19.90 -8.70
CA ALA A 227 1.71 18.87 -9.37
C ALA A 227 1.96 19.22 -10.84
N LYS A 228 1.02 19.91 -11.50
CA LYS A 228 1.20 20.46 -12.86
C LYS A 228 2.31 21.50 -12.88
N GLU A 229 2.26 22.45 -11.94
CA GLU A 229 3.27 23.49 -11.79
C GLU A 229 4.66 22.87 -11.58
N LYS A 230 4.77 21.93 -10.63
CA LYS A 230 6.04 21.23 -10.37
C LYS A 230 6.55 20.45 -11.57
N ARG A 231 5.67 19.76 -12.31
CA ARG A 231 6.04 19.03 -13.55
C ARG A 231 6.65 19.98 -14.58
N MET A 232 6.07 21.18 -14.76
CA MET A 232 6.57 22.18 -15.69
C MET A 232 7.94 22.73 -15.26
N GLU A 233 8.12 23.01 -13.96
CA GLU A 233 9.41 23.45 -13.40
C GLU A 233 10.53 22.44 -13.69
N LEU A 234 10.30 21.15 -13.40
CA LEU A 234 11.30 20.10 -13.58
C LEU A 234 11.66 19.87 -15.06
N GLN A 235 10.68 19.98 -15.96
CA GLN A 235 10.90 19.88 -17.41
C GLN A 235 11.62 21.12 -17.98
N GLY A 236 11.38 22.30 -17.40
CA GLY A 236 12.11 23.52 -17.75
C GLY A 236 13.58 23.48 -17.34
N GLN A 237 13.89 23.00 -16.13
CA GLN A 237 15.27 22.90 -15.64
C GLN A 237 16.12 21.91 -16.45
N SER A 238 15.55 20.76 -16.82
CA SER A 238 16.25 19.74 -17.61
C SER A 238 16.55 20.18 -19.06
N SER A 239 15.90 21.23 -19.56
CA SER A 239 16.23 21.85 -20.87
C SER A 239 17.26 22.97 -20.78
N GLU A 240 17.46 23.59 -19.61
CA GLU A 240 18.52 24.59 -19.37
C GLU A 240 19.87 23.93 -19.03
N ASP A 241 19.87 22.75 -18.39
CA ASP A 241 21.08 22.01 -17.99
C ASP A 241 21.68 21.10 -19.08
N ALA A 242 21.18 21.14 -20.31
CA ALA A 242 21.72 20.34 -21.42
C ALA A 242 23.14 20.86 -21.79
N PRO A 243 24.22 20.06 -21.66
CA PRO A 243 25.55 20.52 -22.01
C PRO A 243 25.61 20.83 -23.51
N HIS A 244 26.02 22.06 -23.84
CA HIS A 244 26.28 22.51 -25.19
C HIS A 244 27.49 21.73 -25.73
N ILE A 245 27.24 20.57 -26.35
CA ILE A 245 28.27 19.80 -27.08
C ILE A 245 28.66 20.64 -28.30
N GLY A 246 29.66 21.48 -28.10
CA GLY A 246 30.27 22.30 -29.15
C GLY A 246 30.72 21.42 -30.30
N GLY A 247 30.14 21.68 -31.49
CA GLY A 247 30.49 20.98 -32.71
C GLY A 247 31.97 21.11 -33.02
N MET A 248 32.66 19.97 -33.00
CA MET A 248 34.04 19.86 -33.46
C MET A 248 34.02 19.97 -34.99
N LYS A 249 34.29 21.17 -35.51
CA LYS A 249 34.62 21.36 -36.94
C LYS A 249 35.96 20.69 -37.21
N MET A 250 35.99 19.74 -38.13
CA MET A 250 37.24 19.30 -38.75
C MET A 250 37.48 20.18 -39.97
N GLU A 251 38.55 20.97 -39.92
CA GLU A 251 39.25 21.51 -41.09
C GLU A 251 40.37 20.55 -41.49
#